data_AF-A0A6B2LUQ1-F1
#
_entry.id   AF-A0A6B2LUQ1-F1
#
_cell.length_a   1.000
_cell.length_b   1.000
_cell.length_c   1.000
_cell.angle_alpha   90.00
_cell.angle_beta   90.00
_cell.angle_gamma   90.00
#
_symmetry.space_group_name_H-M   'P 1'
#
loop_
_entity.id
_entity.type
_entity.pdbx_description
1 polymer ?
#
loop_
_entity_poly.entity_id
_entity_poly.type
_entity_poly.pdbx_seq_one_letter_code
_entity_poly.pdbx_strand_id
1 'polypeptide(L)'
;MICSVCSDYLDSPVILHCGHSFCLKCLPSQSNITCTLCKQITKSISSKLPLNITLRDMVQFLKCCKYCNNPAKLYCTKCEGQMCETCILEHQNIKFTKEHLLVP
;
A
#
# COMPACT_ATOMS: atom_id res chain seq x y z
N MET A 1 5.34 2.21 1.44
CA MET A 1 3.98 1.65 1.58
C MET A 1 3.87 0.16 1.25
N ILE A 2 4.97 -0.49 0.82
CA ILE A 2 5.04 -1.94 0.65
C ILE A 2 5.63 -2.57 1.92
N CYS A 3 5.09 -3.73 2.32
CA CYS A 3 5.62 -4.54 3.41
C CYS A 3 6.75 -5.43 2.91
N SER A 4 7.93 -5.36 3.53
CA SER A 4 9.09 -6.16 3.14
C SER A 4 8.99 -7.66 3.45
N VAL A 5 7.93 -8.09 4.15
CA VAL A 5 7.72 -9.51 4.48
C VAL A 5 6.83 -10.19 3.43
N CYS A 6 5.66 -9.63 3.13
CA CYS A 6 4.76 -10.19 2.10
C CYS A 6 4.97 -9.61 0.70
N SER A 7 5.85 -8.61 0.54
CA SER A 7 6.12 -7.90 -0.72
C SER A 7 4.87 -7.30 -1.38
N ASP A 8 3.88 -6.95 -0.56
CA ASP A 8 2.61 -6.36 -0.98
C ASP A 8 2.35 -5.07 -0.18
N TYR A 9 1.43 -4.25 -0.64
CA TYR A 9 0.94 -3.08 0.06
C TYR A 9 0.54 -3.40 1.51
N LEU A 10 0.91 -2.50 2.42
CA LEU A 10 0.64 -2.66 3.84
C LEU A 10 -0.86 -2.85 4.11
N ASP A 11 -1.20 -3.96 4.73
CA ASP A 11 -2.52 -4.27 5.25
C ASP A 11 -2.47 -4.24 6.77
N SER A 12 -3.30 -3.40 7.38
CA SER A 12 -3.25 -3.13 8.82
C SER A 12 -1.82 -2.81 9.30
N PRO A 13 -1.20 -1.73 8.78
CA PRO A 13 0.19 -1.41 9.09
C PRO A 13 0.40 -1.13 10.57
N VAL A 14 1.51 -1.66 11.09
CA VAL A 14 2.07 -1.35 12.40
C VAL A 14 3.43 -0.70 12.19
N ILE A 15 3.71 0.39 12.92
CA ILE A 15 5.03 1.03 12.96
C ILE A 15 5.80 0.50 14.18
N LEU A 16 6.99 -0.02 13.93
CA LEU A 16 7.96 -0.36 14.98
C LEU A 16 8.66 0.90 15.49
N HIS A 17 9.29 0.86 16.67
CA HIS A 17 10.00 2.02 17.24
C HIS A 17 11.13 2.54 16.35
N CYS A 18 11.67 1.68 15.48
CA CYS A 18 12.67 2.06 14.48
C CYS A 18 12.09 2.81 13.26
N GLY A 19 10.78 3.05 13.20
CA GLY A 19 10.08 3.72 12.10
C GLY A 19 9.65 2.81 10.94
N HIS A 20 10.15 1.58 10.87
CA HIS A 20 9.76 0.64 9.82
C HIS A 20 8.33 0.12 10.02
N SER A 21 7.60 -0.02 8.91
CA SER A 21 6.20 -0.42 8.88
C SER A 21 6.03 -1.82 8.29
N PHE A 22 5.18 -2.63 8.92
CA PHE A 22 4.85 -3.98 8.46
C PHE A 22 3.34 -4.24 8.59
N CYS A 23 2.80 -5.21 7.85
CA CYS A 23 1.43 -5.67 8.10
C CYS A 23 1.34 -6.32 9.48
N LEU A 24 0.24 -6.12 10.21
CA LEU A 24 0.03 -6.76 11.51
C LEU A 24 0.21 -8.29 11.43
N LYS A 25 -0.35 -8.92 10.38
CA LYS A 25 -0.24 -10.37 10.12
C LYS A 25 1.18 -10.85 9.80
N CYS A 26 2.07 -9.93 9.41
CA CYS A 26 3.46 -10.24 9.04
C CYS A 26 4.43 -10.10 10.22
N LEU A 27 3.96 -9.59 11.36
CA LEU A 27 4.75 -9.48 12.58
C LEU A 27 4.54 -10.71 13.46
N PRO A 28 5.59 -11.18 14.16
CA PRO A 28 5.45 -12.27 15.11
C PRO A 28 4.65 -11.84 16.33
N SER A 29 3.78 -12.72 16.83
CA SER A 29 3.00 -12.51 18.06
C SER A 29 3.85 -12.73 19.31
N GLN A 30 4.81 -11.84 19.55
CA GLN A 30 5.72 -11.91 20.70
C GLN A 30 5.96 -10.54 21.34
N SER A 31 6.39 -10.53 22.59
CA SER A 31 6.65 -9.30 23.37
C SER A 31 7.83 -8.48 22.83
N ASN A 32 8.81 -9.13 22.17
CA ASN A 32 9.99 -8.47 21.60
C ASN A 32 10.02 -8.68 20.10
N ILE A 33 9.67 -7.67 19.32
CA ILE A 33 9.64 -7.75 17.85
C ILE A 33 10.97 -7.23 17.31
N THR A 34 11.70 -8.07 16.59
CA THR A 34 12.93 -7.67 15.91
C THR A 34 12.60 -7.22 14.49
N CYS A 35 12.97 -5.99 14.15
CA CYS A 35 12.81 -5.48 12.80
C CYS A 35 13.68 -6.27 11.80
N THR A 36 13.08 -6.81 10.74
CA THR A 36 13.83 -7.60 9.74
C THR A 36 14.79 -6.75 8.92
N LEU A 37 14.54 -5.44 8.80
CA LEU A 37 15.31 -4.49 8.00
C LEU A 37 16.55 -3.96 8.74
N CYS A 38 16.39 -3.46 9.97
CA CYS A 38 17.48 -2.83 10.73
C CYS A 38 17.90 -3.58 11.99
N LYS A 39 17.26 -4.73 12.29
CA LYS A 39 17.54 -5.59 13.45
C LYS A 39 17.29 -4.96 14.83
N GLN A 40 16.74 -3.75 14.89
CA GLN A 40 16.35 -3.12 16.17
C GLN A 40 15.13 -3.82 16.79
N ILE A 41 15.13 -3.91 18.11
CA ILE A 41 14.07 -4.56 18.90
C ILE A 41 13.04 -3.52 19.33
N THR A 42 11.78 -3.80 19.06
CA THR A 42 10.61 -3.07 19.58
C THR A 42 10.00 -3.91 20.70
N LYS A 43 10.00 -3.38 21.92
CA LYS A 43 9.33 -4.01 23.06
C LYS A 43 7.83 -3.67 23.00
N SER A 44 6.99 -4.64 22.68
CA SER A 44 5.54 -4.48 22.74
C SER A 44 5.05 -4.80 24.14
N ILE A 45 4.62 -3.78 24.87
CA ILE A 45 4.11 -3.90 26.25
C ILE A 45 2.72 -4.57 26.28
N SER A 46 1.97 -4.47 25.19
CA SER A 46 0.66 -5.10 25.01
C SER A 46 0.69 -6.02 23.80
N SER A 47 -0.13 -7.07 23.82
CA SER A 47 -0.36 -7.94 22.65
C SER A 47 -1.04 -7.22 21.48
N LYS A 48 -1.48 -5.96 21.68
CA LYS A 48 -2.03 -5.09 20.65
C LYS A 48 -1.04 -3.99 20.27
N LEU A 49 -0.46 -4.11 19.09
CA LEU A 49 0.34 -3.06 18.47
C LEU A 49 -0.58 -1.96 17.90
N PRO A 50 -0.24 -0.68 18.06
CA PRO A 50 -1.02 0.40 17.47
C PRO A 50 -0.93 0.33 15.94
N LEU A 51 -2.10 0.36 15.30
CA LEU A 51 -2.22 0.44 13.86
C LEU A 51 -1.97 1.87 13.40
N ASN A 52 -1.24 2.04 12.31
CA ASN A 52 -1.11 3.33 11.64
C ASN A 52 -2.26 3.50 10.65
N ILE A 53 -3.36 4.09 11.14
CA ILE A 53 -4.54 4.37 10.31
C ILE A 53 -4.21 5.30 9.14
N THR A 54 -3.37 6.32 9.33
CA THR A 54 -2.96 7.24 8.26
C THR A 54 -2.25 6.50 7.14
N LEU A 55 -1.35 5.58 7.47
CA LEU A 55 -0.62 4.79 6.49
C LEU A 55 -1.55 3.78 5.78
N ARG A 56 -2.54 3.24 6.49
CA ARG A 56 -3.59 2.40 5.89
C ARG A 56 -4.39 3.20 4.84
N ASP A 57 -4.84 4.40 5.20
CA ASP A 57 -5.65 5.25 4.34
C ASP A 57 -4.84 5.68 3.10
N MET A 58 -3.58 6.07 3.29
CA MET A 58 -2.65 6.36 2.18
C MET A 58 -2.48 5.18 1.23
N VAL A 59 -2.31 3.96 1.76
CA VAL A 59 -2.23 2.75 0.94
C VAL A 59 -3.52 2.51 0.17
N GLN A 60 -4.68 2.81 0.77
CA GLN A 60 -5.97 2.65 0.11
C GLN A 60 -6.14 3.60 -1.07
N PHE A 61 -5.68 4.85 -0.97
CA PHE A 61 -5.63 5.77 -2.11
C PHE A 61 -4.77 5.25 -3.28
N LEU A 62 -3.75 4.43 -2.97
CA LEU A 62 -2.92 3.76 -3.98
C LEU A 62 -3.48 2.40 -4.46
N LYS A 63 -4.64 1.99 -3.98
CA LYS A 63 -5.30 0.74 -4.43
C LYS A 63 -6.58 1.00 -5.19
N CYS A 64 -7.06 2.25 -5.24
CA CYS A 64 -8.37 2.58 -5.77
C CYS A 64 -8.27 3.41 -7.04
N CYS A 65 -9.11 3.06 -8.01
CA CYS A 65 -9.33 3.85 -9.21
C CYS A 65 -9.85 5.24 -8.81
N LYS A 66 -9.18 6.27 -9.31
CA LYS A 66 -9.51 7.69 -9.08
C LYS A 66 -10.94 8.05 -9.53
N TYR A 67 -11.50 7.29 -10.48
CA TYR A 67 -12.75 7.64 -11.17
C TYR A 67 -13.97 6.87 -10.69
N CYS A 68 -13.79 5.67 -10.11
CA CYS A 68 -14.91 4.79 -9.77
C CYS A 68 -14.68 3.93 -8.51
N ASN A 69 -13.61 4.19 -7.74
CA ASN A 69 -13.24 3.48 -6.50
C ASN A 69 -13.01 1.95 -6.62
N ASN A 70 -13.15 1.36 -7.80
CA ASN A 70 -12.77 -0.03 -8.05
C ASN A 70 -11.26 -0.26 -7.86
N PRO A 71 -10.80 -1.50 -7.62
CA PRO A 71 -9.37 -1.78 -7.50
C PRO A 71 -8.56 -1.30 -8.71
N ALA A 72 -7.52 -0.51 -8.45
CA ALA A 72 -6.61 0.00 -9.45
C ALA A 72 -5.67 -1.11 -9.95
N LYS A 73 -5.31 -1.04 -11.24
CA LYS A 73 -4.31 -1.92 -11.86
C LYS A 73 -3.15 -1.16 -12.48
N LEU A 74 -3.41 0.02 -13.04
CA LEU A 74 -2.39 0.85 -13.69
C LEU A 74 -2.58 2.31 -13.29
N TYR A 75 -1.48 3.05 -13.36
CA TYR A 75 -1.41 4.49 -13.21
C TYR A 75 -1.14 5.16 -14.56
N CYS A 76 -1.96 6.15 -14.91
CA CYS A 76 -1.71 7.00 -16.07
C CYS A 76 -0.82 8.18 -15.67
N THR A 77 0.39 8.27 -16.23
CA THR A 77 1.35 9.32 -15.88
C THR A 77 0.92 10.71 -16.35
N LYS A 78 0.09 10.79 -17.39
CA LYS A 78 -0.39 12.06 -17.94
C LYS A 78 -1.68 12.56 -17.30
N CYS A 79 -2.53 11.67 -16.80
CA CYS A 79 -3.76 12.03 -16.08
C CYS A 79 -3.59 12.06 -14.55
N GLU A 80 -2.40 11.66 -14.08
CA GLU A 80 -2.03 11.57 -12.68
C GLU A 80 -3.10 10.84 -11.86
N GLY A 81 -3.42 9.62 -12.30
CA GLY A 81 -4.54 8.87 -11.75
C GLY A 81 -4.38 7.37 -11.89
N GLN A 82 -4.70 6.66 -10.80
CA GLN A 82 -4.87 5.23 -10.80
C GLN A 82 -6.19 4.83 -11.44
N MET A 83 -6.18 3.74 -12.19
CA MET A 83 -7.30 3.30 -13.02
C MET A 83 -7.54 1.80 -12.81
N CYS A 84 -8.81 1.43 -12.68
CA CYS A 84 -9.22 0.03 -12.74
C CYS A 84 -9.21 -0.48 -14.18
N GLU A 85 -9.34 -1.79 -14.34
CA GLU A 85 -9.37 -2.47 -15.63
C GLU A 85 -10.37 -1.86 -16.62
N THR A 86 -11.61 -1.58 -16.19
CA THR A 86 -12.64 -0.97 -17.03
C THR A 86 -12.24 0.43 -17.49
N CYS A 87 -11.78 1.29 -16.57
CA CYS A 87 -11.38 2.65 -16.91
C CYS A 87 -10.15 2.66 -17.81
N ILE A 88 -9.21 1.70 -17.67
CA ILE A 88 -8.07 1.55 -18.58
C ILE A 88 -8.56 1.28 -20.01
N LEU A 89 -9.49 0.36 -20.18
CA LEU A 89 -10.04 0.01 -21.49
C LEU A 89 -10.73 1.22 -22.14
N GLU A 90 -11.55 1.95 -21.40
CA GLU A 90 -12.18 3.18 -21.91
C GLU A 90 -11.14 4.25 -22.25
N HIS A 91 -10.16 4.44 -21.38
CA HIS A 91 -9.07 5.39 -21.54
C HIS A 91 -8.22 5.10 -22.78
N GLN A 92 -8.03 3.82 -23.14
CA GLN A 92 -7.34 3.42 -24.36
C GLN A 92 -8.19 3.58 -25.63
N ASN A 93 -9.51 3.68 -25.52
CA ASN A 93 -10.42 3.81 -26.67
C ASN A 93 -10.74 5.28 -27.03
N ILE A 94 -10.39 6.23 -26.17
CA ILE A 94 -10.62 7.67 -26.41
C ILE A 94 -9.43 8.25 -27.16
N LYS A 95 -9.69 8.94 -28.28
CA LYS A 95 -8.66 9.53 -29.17
C LYS A 95 -7.59 10.34 -28.44
N PHE A 96 -7.97 11.05 -27.38
CA PHE A 96 -7.10 11.97 -26.65
C PHE A 96 -6.19 11.26 -25.63
N THR A 97 -6.63 10.14 -25.09
CA THR A 97 -5.97 9.45 -23.96
C THR A 97 -5.34 8.12 -24.35
N LYS A 98 -5.65 7.60 -25.55
CA LYS A 98 -5.18 6.29 -26.04
C LYS A 98 -3.66 6.11 -26.09
N GLU A 99 -2.91 7.21 -26.23
CA GLU A 99 -1.44 7.19 -26.32
C GLU A 99 -0.76 7.55 -25.00
N HIS A 100 -1.50 7.75 -23.91
CA HIS A 100 -0.85 8.02 -22.63
C HIS A 100 -0.18 6.76 -22.11
N LEU A 101 0.96 6.94 -21.45
CA LEU A 101 1.70 5.86 -20.81
C LEU A 101 0.97 5.40 -19.54
N LEU A 102 0.63 4.11 -19.51
CA LEU A 102 0.11 3.42 -18.34
C LEU A 102 1.23 2.58 -17.73
N VAL A 103 1.49 2.78 -16.45
CA VAL A 103 2.49 2.02 -15.68
C VAL A 103 1.82 1.26 -14.55
N PRO A 104 2.43 0.18 -14.01
CA PRO A 104 1.96 -0.47 -12.80
C PRO A 104 1.83 0.50 -11.61
#